data_AF-A0A496Z9L9-F1
#
_entry.id   AF-A0A496Z9L9-F1
#
_cell.length_a   1.000
_cell.length_b   1.000
_cell.length_c   1.000
_cell.angle_alpha   90.00
_cell.angle_beta   90.00
_cell.angle_gamma   90.00
#
_symmetry.space_group_name_H-M   'P 1'
#
loop_
_entity.id
_entity.type
_entity.pdbx_description
1 polymer ?
#
loop_
_entity_poly.entity_id
_entity_poly.type
_entity_poly.pdbx_seq_one_letter_code
_entity_poly.pdbx_strand_id
1 'polypeptide(L)'
;MSHMTVERLHELFDENPEKEALAWNGECHDCKKPMSVSATPQADGIRIDGGSVYEPETNKFIIKCDACFLEDPVLRKYQDCEVYSRVVGYLRPVGQWNDAKQSEFEDRKLFDSSITPKVA
;
A
#
# COMPACT_ATOMS: atom_id res chain seq x y z
N MET A 1 -11.14 9.34 -2.88
CA MET A 1 -10.07 8.42 -3.30
C MET A 1 -9.53 9.00 -4.58
N SER A 2 -8.27 9.42 -4.61
CA SER A 2 -7.62 9.76 -5.87
C SER A 2 -7.57 8.48 -6.69
N HIS A 3 -7.91 8.58 -7.97
CA HIS A 3 -7.77 7.51 -8.93
C HIS A 3 -6.89 8.05 -10.03
N MET A 4 -6.00 7.22 -10.56
CA MET A 4 -5.16 7.61 -11.69
C MET A 4 -6.03 7.66 -12.96
N THR A 5 -6.67 8.81 -13.19
CA THR A 5 -7.47 9.08 -14.40
C THR A 5 -6.65 9.85 -15.43
N VAL A 6 -7.19 9.96 -16.64
CA VAL A 6 -6.54 10.74 -17.71
C VAL A 6 -6.47 12.23 -17.33
N GLU A 7 -7.54 12.76 -16.72
CA GLU A 7 -7.57 14.15 -16.24
C GLU A 7 -6.49 14.39 -15.17
N ARG A 8 -6.33 13.44 -14.24
CA ARG A 8 -5.30 13.53 -13.20
C ARG A 8 -3.88 13.53 -13.78
N LEU A 9 -3.63 12.76 -14.84
CA LEU A 9 -2.34 12.81 -15.54
C LEU A 9 -2.10 14.16 -16.22
N HIS A 10 -3.13 14.77 -16.82
CA HIS A 10 -3.01 16.13 -17.37
C HIS A 10 -2.69 17.15 -16.28
N GLU A 11 -3.37 17.10 -15.13
CA GLU A 11 -3.05 17.95 -13.97
C GLU A 11 -1.58 17.81 -13.54
N LEU A 12 -1.05 16.58 -13.49
CA LEU A 12 0.34 16.33 -13.13
C LEU A 12 1.36 16.92 -14.12
N PHE A 13 1.01 16.96 -15.41
CA PHE A 13 1.80 17.66 -16.42
C PHE A 13 1.71 19.18 -16.29
N ASP A 14 0.52 19.72 -15.99
CA ASP A 14 0.33 21.16 -15.75
C ASP A 14 1.10 21.64 -14.49
N GLU A 15 1.17 20.79 -13.46
CA GLU A 15 1.96 21.04 -12.24
C GLU A 15 3.47 20.94 -12.47
N ASN A 16 3.93 20.28 -13.53
CA ASN A 16 5.34 20.09 -13.88
C ASN A 16 5.62 20.55 -15.33
N PRO A 17 5.47 21.84 -15.64
CA PRO A 17 5.53 22.35 -17.02
C PRO A 17 6.91 22.20 -17.66
N GLU A 18 7.97 22.00 -16.87
CA GLU A 18 9.32 21.78 -17.37
C GLU A 18 9.62 20.34 -17.82
N LYS A 19 8.72 19.38 -17.55
CA LYS A 19 8.95 17.96 -17.83
C LYS A 19 8.17 17.51 -19.06
N GLU A 20 8.90 17.19 -20.13
CA GLU A 20 8.34 16.57 -21.34
C GLU A 20 7.83 15.14 -21.10
N ALA A 21 8.31 14.47 -20.04
CA ALA A 21 7.84 13.17 -19.61
C ALA A 21 7.85 13.06 -18.07
N LEU A 22 6.81 12.44 -17.51
CA LEU A 22 6.76 12.07 -16.09
C LEU A 22 7.36 10.68 -15.94
N ALA A 23 8.28 10.51 -14.98
CA ALA A 23 8.90 9.22 -14.70
C ALA A 23 8.77 8.87 -13.22
N TRP A 24 8.26 7.68 -12.94
CA TRP A 24 8.17 7.11 -11.60
C TRP A 24 9.15 5.94 -11.48
N ASN A 25 10.17 6.12 -10.65
CA ASN A 25 11.18 5.12 -10.39
C ASN A 25 10.90 4.46 -9.04
N GLY A 26 10.96 3.14 -8.96
CA GLY A 26 10.74 2.42 -7.71
C GLY A 26 10.77 0.92 -7.88
N GLU A 27 10.12 0.23 -6.96
CA GLU A 27 9.92 -1.21 -7.01
C GLU A 27 8.48 -1.52 -7.41
N CYS A 28 8.30 -2.58 -8.19
CA CYS A 28 6.98 -3.10 -8.50
C CYS A 28 6.26 -3.51 -7.20
N HIS A 29 5.00 -3.08 -7.03
CA HIS A 29 4.19 -3.40 -5.86
C HIS A 29 4.11 -4.91 -5.56
N ASP A 30 3.94 -5.72 -6.60
CA ASP A 30 3.69 -7.17 -6.45
C ASP A 30 4.98 -7.99 -6.42
N CYS A 31 5.89 -7.80 -7.39
CA CYS A 31 7.10 -8.63 -7.50
C CYS A 31 8.34 -8.06 -6.82
N LYS A 32 8.28 -6.81 -6.32
CA LYS A 32 9.39 -6.09 -5.66
C LYS A 32 10.66 -5.92 -6.52
N LYS A 33 10.57 -6.13 -7.83
CA LYS A 33 11.68 -5.88 -8.76
C LYS A 33 11.79 -4.37 -9.02
N PRO A 34 13.02 -3.82 -9.13
CA PRO A 34 13.23 -2.43 -9.48
C PRO A 34 12.77 -2.18 -10.93
N MET A 35 12.04 -1.09 -11.15
CA MET A 35 11.49 -0.73 -12.44
C MET A 35 11.19 0.78 -12.50
N SER A 36 11.04 1.29 -13.73
CA SER A 36 10.61 2.66 -14.00
C SER A 36 9.43 2.66 -14.93
N VAL A 37 8.41 3.45 -14.62
CA VAL A 37 7.26 3.71 -15.51
C VAL A 37 7.33 5.15 -15.96
N SER A 38 7.14 5.41 -17.25
CA SER A 38 7.12 6.76 -17.80
C SER A 38 5.80 7.07 -18.49
N ALA A 39 5.29 8.29 -18.30
CA ALA A 39 4.19 8.84 -19.08
C ALA A 39 4.73 9.91 -20.03
N THR A 40 4.38 9.81 -21.31
CA THR A 40 4.74 10.77 -22.37
C THR A 40 3.48 11.24 -23.08
N PRO A 41 3.24 12.56 -23.17
CA PRO A 41 2.10 13.09 -23.90
C PRO A 41 2.31 12.90 -25.42
N GLN A 42 1.28 12.42 -26.11
CA GLN A 42 1.18 12.26 -27.56
C GLN A 42 -0.02 13.05 -28.10
N ALA A 43 -0.12 13.14 -29.44
CA ALA A 43 -1.17 13.92 -30.11
C ALA A 43 -2.60 13.41 -29.85
N ASP A 44 -2.73 12.12 -29.49
CA ASP A 44 -3.99 11.41 -29.28
C ASP A 44 -4.24 10.99 -27.82
N GLY A 45 -3.32 11.31 -26.90
CA GLY A 45 -3.46 10.97 -25.48
C GLY A 45 -2.15 10.95 -24.72
N ILE A 46 -2.12 10.25 -23.58
CA ILE A 46 -0.92 10.06 -22.76
C ILE A 46 -0.51 8.60 -22.87
N ARG A 47 0.72 8.36 -23.35
CA ARG A 47 1.29 7.03 -23.48
C ARG A 47 2.03 6.68 -22.19
N ILE A 48 1.74 5.50 -21.62
CA ILE A 48 2.44 4.96 -20.45
C ILE A 48 3.30 3.78 -20.90
N ASP A 49 4.58 3.81 -20.60
CA ASP A 49 5.56 2.77 -20.94
C ASP A 49 6.23 2.19 -19.68
N GLY A 50 6.52 0.88 -19.70
CA GLY A 50 7.25 0.18 -18.63
C GLY A 50 6.38 -0.36 -17.49
N GLY A 51 5.06 -0.17 -17.54
CA GLY A 51 4.15 -0.67 -16.53
C GLY A 51 2.87 0.15 -16.40
N SER A 52 2.31 0.14 -15.19
CA SER A 52 1.14 0.92 -14.80
C SER A 52 1.43 1.72 -13.53
N VAL A 53 0.80 2.89 -13.42
CA VAL A 53 0.90 3.79 -12.26
C VAL A 53 -0.47 3.91 -11.61
N TYR A 54 -0.49 3.88 -10.29
CA TYR A 54 -1.68 4.03 -9.45
C TYR A 54 -1.44 5.15 -8.44
N GLU A 55 -2.48 5.91 -8.10
CA GLU A 55 -2.43 6.95 -7.07
C GLU A 55 -3.55 6.73 -6.05
N PRO A 56 -3.44 5.73 -5.14
CA PRO A 56 -4.49 5.44 -4.16
C PRO A 56 -4.79 6.59 -3.18
N GLU A 57 -3.79 7.42 -2.89
CA GLU A 57 -3.86 8.62 -2.07
C GLU A 57 -3.13 9.75 -2.78
N THR A 58 -3.51 11.00 -2.56
CA THR A 58 -2.92 12.17 -3.21
C THR A 58 -1.40 12.17 -3.06
N ASN A 59 -0.68 12.27 -4.18
CA ASN A 59 0.79 12.25 -4.26
C ASN A 59 1.45 10.94 -3.80
N LYS A 60 0.69 9.85 -3.60
CA LYS A 60 1.23 8.52 -3.27
C LYS A 60 1.13 7.62 -4.50
N PHE A 61 2.20 7.60 -5.29
CA PHE A 61 2.27 6.81 -6.52
C PHE A 61 2.78 5.39 -6.24
N ILE A 62 2.09 4.40 -6.79
CA ILE A 62 2.46 2.98 -6.74
C ILE A 62 2.58 2.47 -8.16
N ILE A 63 3.65 1.73 -8.46
CA ILE A 63 3.91 1.21 -9.81
C ILE A 63 3.83 -0.31 -9.85
N LYS A 64 3.32 -0.86 -10.96
CA LYS A 64 3.38 -2.29 -11.29
C LYS A 64 4.03 -2.49 -12.66
N CYS A 65 4.81 -3.57 -12.81
CA CYS A 65 5.36 -3.94 -14.11
C CYS A 65 4.29 -4.56 -15.01
N ASP A 66 4.56 -4.58 -16.31
CA ASP A 66 3.63 -5.14 -17.31
C ASP A 66 3.24 -6.58 -17.00
N ALA A 67 4.21 -7.41 -16.59
CA ALA A 67 3.95 -8.80 -16.23
C ALA A 67 2.98 -8.92 -15.05
N CYS A 68 3.17 -8.15 -13.97
CA CYS A 68 2.26 -8.20 -12.82
C CYS A 68 0.90 -7.56 -13.11
N PHE A 69 0.87 -6.53 -13.96
CA PHE A 69 -0.38 -5.91 -14.40
C PHE A 69 -1.25 -6.86 -15.25
N LEU A 70 -0.63 -7.63 -16.14
CA LEU A 70 -1.32 -8.62 -16.97
C LEU A 70 -1.91 -9.78 -16.14
N GLU A 71 -1.24 -10.15 -15.04
CA GLU A 71 -1.74 -11.17 -14.11
C GLU A 71 -2.89 -10.68 -13.23
N ASP A 72 -2.74 -9.51 -12.59
CA ASP A 72 -3.82 -8.84 -11.84
C ASP A 72 -3.71 -7.30 -11.95
N PRO A 73 -4.60 -6.66 -12.74
CA PRO A 73 -4.60 -5.21 -12.91
C PRO A 73 -5.12 -4.47 -11.66
N VAL A 74 -5.66 -5.18 -10.66
CA VAL A 74 -6.18 -4.58 -9.43
C VAL A 74 -5.03 -4.37 -8.44
N LEU A 75 -4.95 -3.16 -7.90
CA LEU A 75 -4.04 -2.84 -6.81
C LEU A 75 -4.59 -3.37 -5.48
N ARG A 76 -4.09 -4.52 -5.03
CA ARG A 76 -4.47 -5.14 -3.74
C ARG A 76 -3.42 -4.85 -2.67
N LYS A 77 -3.82 -4.82 -1.40
CA LYS A 77 -2.91 -4.70 -0.24
C LYS A 77 -1.98 -3.47 -0.30
N TYR A 78 -2.50 -2.33 -0.78
CA TYR A 78 -1.76 -1.07 -0.80
C TYR A 78 -1.96 -0.23 0.46
N GLN A 79 -3.01 -0.52 1.23
CA GLN A 79 -3.26 0.10 2.53
C GLN A 79 -2.76 -0.82 3.64
N ASP A 80 -2.13 -0.23 4.64
CA ASP A 80 -1.76 -0.95 5.85
C ASP A 80 -3.01 -1.41 6.59
N CYS A 81 -2.95 -2.63 7.12
CA CYS A 81 -4.05 -3.19 7.91
C CYS A 81 -3.89 -2.76 9.37
N GLU A 82 -4.76 -1.85 9.84
CA GLU A 82 -4.76 -1.45 11.24
C GLU A 82 -5.32 -2.57 12.12
N VAL A 83 -4.50 -3.06 13.05
CA VAL A 83 -4.88 -4.14 13.98
C VAL A 83 -5.46 -3.53 15.26
N TYR A 84 -6.61 -4.03 15.68
CA TYR A 84 -7.31 -3.60 16.88
C TYR A 84 -7.25 -4.65 17.98
N SER A 85 -7.16 -4.17 19.21
CA SER A 85 -7.30 -4.97 20.42
C SER A 85 -8.62 -4.65 21.11
N ARG A 86 -9.28 -5.68 21.65
CA ARG A 86 -10.51 -5.53 22.44
C ARG A 86 -10.22 -5.76 23.92
N VAL A 87 -10.19 -4.69 24.71
CA VAL A 87 -9.92 -4.74 26.16
C VAL A 87 -11.19 -4.33 26.89
N VAL A 88 -11.78 -5.24 27.69
CA VAL A 88 -13.06 -5.03 28.43
C VAL A 88 -14.17 -4.36 27.58
N GLY A 89 -14.28 -4.77 26.31
CA GLY A 89 -15.32 -4.30 25.40
C GLY A 89 -14.95 -3.05 24.58
N TYR A 90 -13.87 -2.34 24.90
CA TYR A 90 -13.39 -1.20 24.12
C TYR A 90 -12.39 -1.64 23.05
N LEU A 91 -12.55 -1.12 21.83
CA LEU A 91 -11.62 -1.32 20.71
C LEU A 91 -10.57 -0.21 20.72
N ARG A 92 -9.29 -0.60 20.75
CA ARG A 92 -8.15 0.31 20.64
C ARG A 92 -7.17 -0.18 19.58
N PRO A 93 -6.69 0.69 18.66
CA PRO A 93 -5.61 0.34 17.75
C PRO A 93 -4.38 -0.11 18.51
N VAL A 94 -3.76 -1.21 18.07
CA VAL A 94 -2.52 -1.73 18.67
C VAL A 94 -1.38 -0.74 18.46
N GLY A 95 -1.36 -0.03 17.32
CA GLY A 95 -0.38 1.04 17.05
C GLY A 95 -0.45 2.24 18.02
N GLN A 96 -1.50 2.34 18.84
CA GLN A 96 -1.67 3.39 19.85
C GLN A 96 -1.47 2.87 21.30
N TRP A 97 -0.86 1.71 21.48
CA TRP A 97 -0.52 1.21 22.81
C TRP A 97 0.61 2.02 23.44
N ASN A 98 0.43 2.40 24.71
CA ASN A 98 1.51 2.97 25.51
C ASN A 98 2.48 1.88 25.99
N ASP A 99 3.62 2.27 26.52
CA ASP A 99 4.68 1.36 26.96
C ASP A 99 4.18 0.35 28.01
N ALA A 100 3.35 0.80 28.96
CA ALA A 100 2.78 -0.08 29.98
C ALA A 100 1.87 -1.18 29.37
N LYS A 101 1.12 -0.86 28.31
CA LYS A 101 0.26 -1.83 27.62
C LYS A 101 1.07 -2.82 26.79
N GLN A 102 2.15 -2.36 26.17
CA GLN A 102 3.09 -3.21 25.44
C GLN A 102 3.76 -4.21 26.41
N SER A 103 4.28 -3.73 27.55
CA SER A 103 4.86 -4.59 28.59
C SER A 103 3.83 -5.57 29.19
N GLU A 104 2.60 -5.12 29.49
CA GLU A 104 1.53 -6.04 29.95
C GLU A 104 1.22 -7.12 28.91
N PHE A 105 1.27 -6.80 27.61
CA PHE A 105 1.04 -7.78 26.56
C PHE A 105 2.17 -8.80 26.46
N GLU A 106 3.43 -8.39 26.63
CA GLU A 106 4.60 -9.28 26.66
C GLU A 106 4.54 -10.29 27.82
N ASP A 107 3.99 -9.87 28.97
CA ASP A 107 3.81 -10.74 30.14
C ASP A 107 2.69 -11.79 29.97
N ARG A 108 1.86 -11.69 28.91
CA ARG A 108 0.74 -12.61 28.69
C ARG A 108 1.24 -14.00 28.36
N LYS A 109 0.70 -14.99 29.07
CA LYS A 109 0.93 -16.40 28.79
C LYS A 109 -0.27 -16.97 28.04
N LEU A 110 0.02 -17.74 26.99
CA LEU A 110 -0.99 -18.53 26.30
C LEU A 110 -1.44 -19.67 27.22
N PHE A 111 -2.68 -20.11 27.04
CA PHE A 111 -3.17 -21.31 27.71
C PHE A 111 -2.34 -22.52 27.25
N ASP A 112 -1.73 -23.21 28.20
CA ASP A 112 -0.98 -24.44 27.96
C ASP A 112 -1.79 -25.62 28.50
N SER A 113 -2.29 -26.43 27.58
CA SER A 113 -3.11 -27.60 27.87
C SER A 113 -2.41 -28.65 28.74
N SER A 114 -1.07 -28.67 28.77
CA SER A 114 -0.28 -29.61 29.58
C SER A 114 -0.32 -29.31 31.08
N ILE A 115 -0.69 -28.08 31.45
CA ILE A 115 -0.78 -27.61 32.84
C ILE A 115 -2.15 -27.90 33.44
N THR A 116 -3.12 -28.36 32.63
CA THR A 116 -4.46 -28.70 33.13
C THR A 116 -4.35 -29.93 34.05
N PRO A 117 -4.73 -29.82 35.33
CA PRO A 117 -4.74 -30.98 36.22
C PRO A 117 -5.71 -32.01 35.62
N LYS A 118 -5.27 -33.27 35.53
CA LYS A 118 -6.16 -34.37 35.19
C LYS A 118 -7.21 -34.46 36.31
N VAL A 119 -8.38 -33.92 36.07
CA VAL A 119 -9.54 -34.14 36.93
C VAL A 119 -9.88 -35.62 36.79
N ALA A 120 -9.66 -36.37 37.88
CA ALA A 120 -9.98 -37.79 37.99
C ALA A 120 -11.49 -38.00 38.17
#